data_AF-A0A920KC97-F1
#
_entry.id   AF-A0A920KC97-F1
#
_cell.length_a   1.000
_cell.length_b   1.000
_cell.length_c   1.000
_cell.angle_alpha   90.00
_cell.angle_beta   90.00
_cell.angle_gamma   90.00
#
_symmetry.space_group_name_H-M   'P 1'
#
loop_
_entity.id
_entity.type
_entity.pdbx_description
1 polymer ?
#
loop_
_entity_poly.entity_id
_entity_poly.type
_entity_poly.pdbx_seq_one_letter_code
_entity_poly.pdbx_strand_id
1 'polypeptide(L)'
;MNTAYIGIGSNQHNPKYHVIRGIREINHLPKIDIQKKSSLYETPPLGPQNQPNFINAVIKITTSYQPMNFSRFSNQLRESIIEKE
;
A
#
# COMPACT_ATOMS: atom_id res chain seq x y z
N MET A 1 13.96 -14.56 7.94
CA MET A 1 13.21 -13.53 7.19
C MET A 1 11.73 -13.83 7.33
N ASN A 2 10.92 -12.80 7.50
CA ASN A 2 9.47 -12.91 7.68
C ASN A 2 8.76 -12.68 6.35
N THR A 3 7.69 -13.43 6.09
CA THR A 3 6.79 -13.14 4.96
C THR A 3 5.60 -12.35 5.46
N ALA A 4 5.25 -11.27 4.76
CA ALA A 4 4.07 -10.46 5.06
C ALA A 4 3.30 -10.14 3.77
N TYR A 5 2.01 -9.85 3.94
CA TYR A 5 1.12 -9.39 2.88
C TYR A 5 0.58 -8.02 3.26
N ILE A 6 0.61 -7.08 2.31
CA ILE A 6 0.18 -5.69 2.53
C ILE A 6 -0.92 -5.38 1.54
N GLY A 7 -2.08 -4.98 2.05
CA GLY A 7 -3.15 -4.39 1.25
C GLY A 7 -2.90 -2.90 1.05
N ILE A 8 -3.04 -2.43 -0.18
CA ILE A 8 -2.83 -1.04 -0.58
C ILE A 8 -4.06 -0.60 -1.34
N GLY A 9 -4.67 0.51 -0.92
CA GLY A 9 -5.90 1.03 -1.50
C GLY A 9 -5.92 2.55 -1.56
N SER A 10 -6.54 3.11 -2.60
CA SER A 10 -6.82 4.54 -2.73
C SER A 10 -8.12 4.76 -3.49
N ASN A 11 -8.87 5.81 -3.16
CA ASN A 11 -10.11 6.19 -3.84
C ASN A 11 -10.19 7.69 -4.18
N GLN A 12 -9.10 8.44 -3.98
CA GLN A 12 -9.06 9.88 -4.21
C GLN A 12 -7.93 10.25 -5.17
N HIS A 13 -8.12 11.35 -5.90
CA HIS A 13 -7.15 12.03 -6.76
C HIS A 13 -6.23 11.10 -7.57
N ASN A 14 -6.77 10.34 -8.53
CA ASN A 14 -6.03 9.35 -9.34
C ASN A 14 -5.57 8.11 -8.53
N PRO A 15 -6.54 7.30 -8.05
CA PRO A 15 -6.28 6.19 -7.12
C PRO A 15 -5.31 5.13 -7.67
N LYS A 16 -5.34 4.89 -8.99
CA LYS A 16 -4.42 3.97 -9.66
C LYS A 16 -2.97 4.44 -9.53
N TYR A 17 -2.71 5.72 -9.74
CA TYR A 17 -1.38 6.30 -9.57
C TYR A 17 -0.88 6.13 -8.13
N HIS A 18 -1.73 6.41 -7.14
CA HIS A 18 -1.39 6.27 -5.72
C HIS A 18 -1.03 4.86 -5.32
N VAL A 19 -1.81 3.86 -5.75
CA VAL A 19 -1.50 2.46 -5.46
C VAL A 19 -0.16 2.06 -6.08
N ILE A 20 0.08 2.40 -7.36
CA ILE A 20 1.34 2.08 -8.04
C ILE A 20 2.54 2.78 -7.38
N ARG A 21 2.38 4.06 -7.02
CA ARG A 21 3.40 4.84 -6.33
C ARG A 21 3.70 4.26 -4.95
N GLY A 22 2.68 3.95 -4.14
CA GLY A 22 2.86 3.36 -2.83
C GLY A 22 3.62 2.03 -2.87
N ILE A 23 3.30 1.16 -3.84
CA ILE A 23 4.06 -0.07 -4.07
C ILE A 23 5.54 0.23 -4.39
N ARG A 24 5.81 1.24 -5.21
CA ARG A 24 7.19 1.64 -5.56
C ARG A 24 7.95 2.15 -4.34
N GLU A 25 7.34 3.01 -3.53
CA GLU A 25 7.96 3.54 -2.31
C GLU A 25 8.25 2.44 -1.30
N ILE A 26 7.34 1.48 -1.12
CA ILE A 26 7.58 0.29 -0.28
C ILE A 26 8.78 -0.51 -0.78
N ASN A 27 8.95 -0.64 -2.11
CA ASN A 27 10.09 -1.35 -2.69
C ASN A 27 11.44 -0.63 -2.48
N HIS A 28 11.43 0.67 -2.20
CA HIS A 28 12.64 1.43 -1.87
C HIS A 28 13.01 1.36 -0.39
N LEU A 29 12.15 0.78 0.46
CA LEU A 29 12.46 0.64 1.87
C LEU A 29 13.58 -0.38 2.08
N PRO A 30 14.52 -0.10 3.00
CA PRO A 30 15.53 -1.08 3.36
C PRO A 30 14.86 -2.30 4.00
N LYS A 31 15.48 -3.47 3.85
CA LYS A 31 15.03 -4.73 4.50
C LYS A 31 13.64 -5.18 4.05
N ILE A 32 13.13 -4.69 2.91
CA ILE A 32 11.91 -5.16 2.26
C ILE A 32 12.27 -5.60 0.85
N ASP A 33 11.75 -6.75 0.44
CA ASP A 33 11.82 -7.23 -0.93
C ASP A 33 10.44 -7.71 -1.40
N ILE A 34 9.92 -7.08 -2.45
CA ILE A 34 8.61 -7.41 -3.01
C ILE A 34 8.72 -8.65 -3.89
N GLN A 35 8.16 -9.76 -3.41
CA GLN A 35 8.18 -11.04 -4.11
C GLN A 35 7.14 -11.11 -5.23
N LYS A 36 5.93 -10.61 -4.96
CA LYS A 36 4.80 -10.66 -5.88
C LYS A 36 3.87 -9.48 -5.67
N LYS A 37 3.18 -9.11 -6.74
CA LYS A 37 2.13 -8.09 -6.75
C LYS A 37 0.88 -8.71 -7.37
N SER A 38 -0.28 -8.45 -6.81
CA SER A 38 -1.54 -8.78 -7.47
C SER A 38 -1.79 -7.84 -8.66
N SER A 39 -2.82 -8.16 -9.45
CA SER A 39 -3.50 -7.18 -10.30
C SER A 39 -4.08 -6.05 -9.46
N LEU A 40 -4.38 -4.93 -10.11
CA LEU A 40 -5.18 -3.86 -9.51
C LEU A 40 -6.66 -4.23 -9.66
N TYR A 41 -7.44 -4.03 -8.60
CA TYR A 41 -8.87 -4.27 -8.58
C TYR A 41 -9.60 -2.99 -8.24
N GLU A 42 -10.64 -2.67 -9.01
CA GLU A 42 -11.57 -1.62 -8.66
C GLU A 42 -12.73 -2.21 -7.85
N THR A 43 -13.02 -1.64 -6.68
CA THR A 43 -14.10 -2.11 -5.81
C THR A 43 -14.90 -0.94 -5.25
N PRO A 44 -16.22 -1.10 -5.03
CA PRO A 44 -17.00 -0.08 -4.35
C PRO A 44 -16.50 0.17 -2.91
N PRO A 45 -16.74 1.37 -2.35
CA PRO A 45 -16.41 1.64 -0.96
C PRO A 45 -17.23 0.77 -0.01
N LEU A 46 -16.58 0.32 1.06
CA LEU A 46 -17.27 -0.26 2.22
C LEU A 46 -17.72 0.89 3.12
N GLY A 47 -19.03 1.02 3.37
CA GLY A 47 -19.60 2.12 4.15
C GLY A 47 -20.32 3.17 3.27
N PRO A 48 -20.16 4.48 3.53
CA PRO A 48 -20.84 5.53 2.78
C PRO A 48 -20.60 5.40 1.28
N GLN A 49 -21.69 5.38 0.51
CA GLN A 49 -21.64 5.16 -0.95
C GLN A 49 -21.43 6.46 -1.74
N ASN A 50 -21.41 7.62 -1.08
CA ASN A 50 -21.21 8.92 -1.70
C ASN A 50 -19.72 9.27 -1.94
N GLN A 51 -18.89 8.25 -2.17
CA GLN A 51 -17.46 8.40 -2.45
C GLN A 51 -17.06 7.53 -3.65
N PRO A 52 -15.95 7.87 -4.35
CA PRO A 52 -15.51 7.09 -5.50
C PRO A 52 -15.10 5.66 -5.13
N ASN A 53 -15.06 4.79 -6.14
CA ASN A 53 -14.52 3.44 -6.02
C ASN A 53 -13.05 3.47 -5.59
N PHE A 54 -12.64 2.43 -4.87
CA PHE A 54 -11.25 2.19 -4.54
C PHE A 54 -10.55 1.44 -5.66
N ILE A 55 -9.30 1.79 -5.93
CA ILE A 55 -8.33 0.88 -6.54
C ILE A 55 -7.56 0.20 -5.43
N ASN A 56 -7.52 -1.13 -5.45
CA ASN A 56 -6.89 -1.98 -4.44
C ASN A 56 -5.87 -2.94 -5.06
N ALA A 57 -4.84 -3.27 -4.29
CA ALA A 57 -3.85 -4.28 -4.61
C ALA A 57 -3.30 -4.95 -3.35
N VAL A 58 -2.72 -6.14 -3.51
CA VAL A 58 -1.98 -6.83 -2.46
C VAL A 58 -0.56 -7.10 -2.94
N ILE A 59 0.42 -6.85 -2.09
CA ILE A 59 1.81 -7.23 -2.32
C ILE A 59 2.28 -8.26 -1.30
N LYS A 60 3.03 -9.26 -1.77
CA LYS A 60 3.75 -10.21 -0.93
C LYS A 60 5.17 -9.70 -0.77
N ILE A 61 5.62 -9.54 0.46
CA ILE A 61 6.99 -9.11 0.77
C ILE A 61 7.72 -10.16 1.60
N THR A 62 9.03 -10.18 1.47
CA THR A 62 9.91 -10.70 2.52
C THR A 62 10.57 -9.52 3.23
N THR A 63 10.73 -9.62 4.54
CA THR A 63 11.35 -8.56 5.33
C THR A 63 12.13 -9.11 6.51
N SER A 64 13.15 -8.37 6.95
CA SER A 64 13.84 -8.63 8.22
C SER A 64 13.36 -7.71 9.35
N TYR A 65 12.30 -6.91 9.15
CA TYR A 65 11.69 -6.15 10.22
C TYR A 65 10.94 -7.07 11.19
N GLN A 66 11.01 -6.72 12.47
CA GLN A 66 10.08 -7.23 13.47
C GLN A 66 8.69 -6.60 13.25
N PRO A 67 7.59 -7.32 13.56
CA PRO A 67 6.23 -6.83 13.30
C PRO A 67 5.94 -5.43 13.85
N MET A 68 6.39 -5.13 15.08
CA MET A 68 6.18 -3.83 15.72
C MET A 68 6.84 -2.67 14.94
N ASN A 69 8.02 -2.91 14.37
CA ASN A 69 8.74 -1.90 13.60
C ASN A 69 8.08 -1.67 12.23
N PHE A 70 7.56 -2.74 11.63
CA PHE A 70 6.87 -2.68 10.35
C PHE A 70 5.63 -1.77 10.39
N SER A 71 4.78 -1.87 11.43
CA SER A 71 3.58 -1.04 11.57
C SER A 71 3.86 0.46 11.71
N ARG A 72 4.98 0.84 12.35
CA ARG A 72 5.38 2.25 12.44
C ARG A 72 5.78 2.80 11.07
N PHE A 73 6.54 2.03 10.30
CA PHE A 73 6.96 2.44 8.96
C PHE A 73 5.80 2.56 7.98
N SER A 74 4.82 1.65 8.01
CA SER A 74 3.65 1.73 7.14
C SER A 74 2.84 3.02 7.35
N ASN A 75 2.75 3.52 8.58
CA ASN A 75 2.06 4.76 8.89
C ASN A 75 2.81 6.00 8.37
N GLN A 76 4.14 6.05 8.55
CA GLN A 76 4.97 7.14 8.02
C GLN A 76 4.92 7.21 6.48
N LEU A 77 4.88 6.05 5.83
CA LEU A 77 4.78 5.97 4.37
C LEU A 77 3.45 6.54 3.87
N ARG A 78 2.35 6.23 4.58
CA ARG A 78 1.01 6.76 4.28
C ARG A 78 1.00 8.29 4.36
N GLU A 79 1.55 8.87 5.42
CA GLU A 79 1.65 10.32 5.61
C GLU A 79 2.47 10.97 4.48
N SER A 80 3.63 10.40 4.13
CA SER A 80 4.51 10.94 3.08
C SER A 80 3.93 10.90 1.65
N ILE A 81 2.98 10.01 1.39
CA ILE A 81 2.29 9.92 0.10
C ILE A 81 1.21 11.00 0.02
N ILE A 82 0.47 11.21 1.12
CA ILE A 82 -0.62 12.20 1.23
C ILE A 82 -0.08 13.64 1.26
N GLU A 83 1.05 13.91 1.93
CA GLU A 83 1.62 15.26 2.03
C GLU A 83 2.31 15.77 0.75
N LYS A 84 2.47 14.91 -0.27
CA LYS A 84 3.08 15.27 -1.55
C LYS A 84 2.07 15.60 -2.65
N GLU A 85 0.81 15.82 -2.26
CA GLU A 85 -0.29 16.37 -3.06
C GLU A 85 -0.61 17.80 -2.60
#